data_AF-A0A8T3AHP2-F1
#
_entry.id   AF-A0A8T3AHP2-F1
#
_cell.length_a   1.000
_cell.length_b   1.000
_cell.length_c   1.000
_cell.angle_alpha   90.00
_cell.angle_beta   90.00
_cell.angle_gamma   90.00
#
_symmetry.space_group_name_H-M   'P 1'
#
loop_
_entity.id
_entity.type
_entity.pdbx_description
1 polymer ?
#
loop_
_entity_poly.entity_id
_entity_poly.type
_entity_poly.pdbx_seq_one_letter_code
_entity_poly.pdbx_strand_id
1 'polypeptide(L)'
;MSGKSWKSLLKGCCGSSSNDQQGKLASKQRSLQRLSFSELSHSQGPLSPSDLTVSLAGSNLYVFSLAELQMVTGGFSNSNFLGEGGFGPVYKGFIDEKVRPGMEAQTVAVKLLDLDGVQGHREWLAEVIFLGQLSNPHLVKLIGYCYENEHRLLVYEYMAKGSLENHLFKRHFTSLPWLTRLKIAVGAAKGLAFLHETEKPVIYRDFKASNILLDSDFTPKLSDFGLAKDGPEGDNTHVSTRVMGTEGYAAPEYIMTGHLTTKSDVYSYGVVLLELLTGRRSVDKTRPSREQNLVEWARPCLNDTRKLMRIMDTSLDQQYSHKAVQKAATVAYQCLNHTPKSRPQMSTIVEILEPLLDLDDGMIGTFVFSVETEVVGEEEEEEEKKGCNGSGNGNYHKGQRHKMRSSKCGRHSDVLLYRNSATNYSRKGTGAMVVNMQCE
;
A
#
# COMPACT_ATOMS: atom_id res chain seq x y z
N MET A 1 -60.04 -4.73 68.57
CA MET A 1 -59.31 -4.44 69.83
C MET A 1 -58.27 -3.37 69.52
N SER A 2 -58.33 -2.26 70.26
CA SER A 2 -57.49 -1.03 70.23
C SER A 2 -57.39 -0.29 68.88
N GLY A 3 -57.78 0.97 68.66
CA GLY A 3 -58.26 2.02 69.55
C GLY A 3 -57.44 3.31 69.41
N LYS A 4 -58.04 4.33 68.77
CA LYS A 4 -57.80 5.81 68.90
C LYS A 4 -56.58 6.37 68.15
N SER A 5 -56.55 7.59 67.59
CA SER A 5 -57.38 8.81 67.67
C SER A 5 -56.96 9.74 66.50
N TRP A 6 -57.87 10.25 65.65
CA TRP A 6 -58.48 11.61 65.64
C TRP A 6 -57.81 12.70 64.76
N LYS A 7 -58.67 13.25 63.88
CA LYS A 7 -58.86 14.65 63.45
C LYS A 7 -57.76 15.30 62.59
N SER A 8 -57.96 15.54 61.29
CA SER A 8 -58.86 16.51 60.62
C SER A 8 -58.39 17.97 60.66
N LEU A 9 -58.14 18.48 59.44
CA LEU A 9 -58.52 19.79 58.90
C LEU A 9 -57.76 21.04 59.36
N LEU A 10 -57.30 21.83 58.37
CA LEU A 10 -57.68 23.22 58.07
C LEU A 10 -57.16 23.55 56.64
N LYS A 11 -58.04 23.82 55.65
CA LYS A 11 -58.35 25.15 55.05
C LYS A 11 -57.10 26.03 54.83
N GLY A 12 -56.76 26.58 53.67
CA GLY A 12 -57.43 26.81 52.39
C GLY A 12 -56.86 28.10 51.76
N CYS A 13 -56.99 28.24 50.43
CA CYS A 13 -56.83 29.45 49.59
C CYS A 13 -55.48 29.77 48.90
N CYS A 14 -55.56 29.70 47.56
CA CYS A 14 -55.12 30.63 46.51
C CYS A 14 -53.68 31.17 46.43
N GLY A 15 -53.10 31.02 45.23
CA GLY A 15 -51.98 31.84 44.77
C GLY A 15 -51.22 31.21 43.60
N SER A 16 -51.41 31.74 42.40
CA SER A 16 -50.70 31.41 41.16
C SER A 16 -49.20 31.75 41.21
N SER A 17 -48.38 30.88 40.60
CA SER A 17 -47.30 31.16 39.61
C SER A 17 -46.05 30.29 39.81
N SER A 18 -45.54 29.78 38.67
CA SER A 18 -44.14 29.39 38.37
C SER A 18 -43.42 28.37 39.28
N ASN A 19 -43.04 27.21 38.73
CA ASN A 19 -41.62 26.84 38.56
C ASN A 19 -41.40 25.51 37.84
N ASP A 20 -40.41 25.56 36.95
CA ASP A 20 -39.29 24.62 36.77
C ASP A 20 -39.55 23.12 36.87
N GLN A 21 -39.57 22.46 35.70
CA GLN A 21 -39.18 21.06 35.60
C GLN A 21 -37.71 20.95 35.21
N GLN A 22 -36.88 20.79 36.24
CA GLN A 22 -35.52 20.26 36.11
C GLN A 22 -35.62 18.76 35.78
N GLY A 23 -35.51 18.43 34.49
CA GLY A 23 -35.45 17.06 33.99
C GLY A 23 -34.04 16.47 34.14
N LYS A 24 -33.93 15.41 34.93
CA LYS A 24 -32.73 14.57 35.13
C LYS A 24 -32.04 14.21 33.81
N LEU A 25 -30.77 14.59 33.65
CA LEU A 25 -29.85 13.97 32.69
C LEU A 25 -29.52 12.55 33.17
N ALA A 26 -30.12 11.55 32.52
CA ALA A 26 -29.66 10.18 32.58
C ALA A 26 -28.54 9.99 31.54
N SER A 27 -27.33 9.66 32.00
CA SER A 27 -26.21 9.26 31.17
C SER A 27 -26.53 7.94 30.46
N LYS A 28 -27.09 8.04 29.25
CA LYS A 28 -27.28 6.89 28.37
C LYS A 28 -25.97 6.66 27.63
N GLN A 29 -25.20 5.69 28.10
CA GLN A 29 -24.00 5.17 27.46
C GLN A 29 -24.39 4.71 26.05
N ARG A 30 -24.16 5.55 25.04
CA ARG A 30 -24.36 5.23 23.63
C ARG A 30 -23.40 4.08 23.30
N SER A 31 -23.92 2.99 22.75
CA SER A 31 -23.08 1.98 22.10
C SER A 31 -22.19 2.67 21.07
N LEU A 32 -20.91 2.30 21.03
CA LEU A 32 -19.90 2.85 20.12
C LEU A 32 -20.14 2.40 18.67
N GLN A 33 -21.30 2.73 18.11
CA GLN A 33 -21.53 2.59 16.67
C GLN A 33 -20.79 3.72 15.96
N ARG A 34 -20.04 3.37 14.91
CA ARG A 34 -19.33 4.34 14.07
C ARG A 34 -20.33 5.36 13.51
N LEU A 35 -20.04 6.64 13.72
CA LEU A 35 -20.85 7.73 13.20
C LEU A 35 -20.90 7.70 11.68
N SER A 36 -22.09 7.90 11.14
CA SER A 36 -22.32 7.95 9.71
C SER A 36 -21.72 9.21 9.10
N PHE A 37 -20.97 9.04 8.01
CA PHE A 37 -20.52 10.18 7.21
C PHE A 37 -21.70 10.91 6.55
N SER A 38 -22.77 10.18 6.18
CA SER A 38 -23.96 10.81 5.61
C SER A 38 -24.66 11.71 6.64
N GLU A 39 -24.78 11.30 7.90
CA GLU A 39 -25.44 12.11 8.93
C GLU A 39 -24.67 13.41 9.23
N LEU A 40 -23.35 13.35 9.26
CA LEU A 40 -22.49 14.52 9.54
C LEU A 40 -22.38 15.48 8.34
N SER A 41 -22.54 14.98 7.11
CA SER A 41 -22.46 15.80 5.90
C SER A 41 -23.77 16.49 5.50
N HIS A 42 -24.92 16.10 6.08
CA HIS A 42 -26.24 16.68 5.78
C HIS A 42 -26.69 17.75 6.79
N SER A 43 -25.91 18.06 7.83
CA SER A 43 -26.18 19.23 8.67
C SER A 43 -26.09 20.49 7.80
N GLN A 44 -27.11 21.35 7.88
CA GLN A 44 -27.31 22.51 7.00
C GLN A 44 -26.35 23.69 7.30
N GLY A 45 -25.05 23.42 7.43
CA GLY A 45 -23.99 24.39 7.64
C GLY A 45 -22.60 23.74 7.71
N PRO A 46 -21.51 24.50 7.57
CA PRO A 46 -20.18 23.97 7.87
C PRO A 46 -20.18 23.52 9.34
N LEU A 47 -19.79 22.26 9.60
CA LEU A 47 -19.63 21.75 10.96
C LEU A 47 -18.68 22.68 11.72
N SER A 48 -19.09 23.13 12.90
CA SER A 48 -18.21 23.92 13.76
C SER A 48 -17.12 23.00 14.35
N PRO A 49 -15.93 23.54 14.69
CA PRO A 49 -14.89 22.77 15.37
C PRO A 49 -15.39 22.08 16.66
N SER A 50 -16.30 22.74 17.38
CA SER A 50 -16.96 22.20 18.58
C SER A 50 -17.85 21.00 18.26
N ASP A 51 -18.64 21.05 17.19
CA ASP A 51 -19.51 19.93 16.80
C ASP A 51 -18.68 18.71 16.39
N LEU A 52 -17.56 18.93 15.70
CA LEU A 52 -16.65 17.88 15.29
C LEU A 52 -15.95 17.25 16.51
N THR A 53 -15.52 18.06 17.47
CA THR A 53 -14.91 17.58 18.73
C THR A 53 -15.91 16.78 19.55
N VAL A 54 -17.18 17.21 19.62
CA VAL A 54 -18.25 16.49 20.32
C VAL A 54 -18.60 15.19 19.59
N SER A 55 -18.67 15.22 18.26
CA SER A 55 -18.96 14.03 17.44
C SER A 55 -17.84 13.00 17.56
N LEU A 56 -16.59 13.44 17.58
CA LEU A 56 -15.42 12.58 17.71
C LEU A 56 -15.00 12.40 19.17
N ALA A 57 -15.88 12.68 20.14
CA ALA A 57 -15.62 12.46 21.55
C ALA A 57 -15.32 10.97 21.79
N GLY A 58 -14.11 10.66 22.25
CA GLY A 58 -13.61 9.29 22.40
C GLY A 58 -12.68 8.82 21.27
N SER A 59 -12.50 9.61 20.21
CA SER A 59 -11.37 9.45 19.29
C SER A 59 -10.06 9.89 19.96
N ASN A 60 -8.95 9.23 19.62
CA ASN A 60 -7.61 9.59 20.12
C ASN A 60 -6.94 10.68 19.25
N LEU A 61 -7.74 11.54 18.60
CA LEU A 61 -7.23 12.58 17.71
C LEU A 61 -6.87 13.85 18.47
N TYR A 62 -5.69 14.39 18.19
CA TYR A 62 -5.27 15.68 18.70
C TYR A 62 -5.75 16.83 17.81
N VAL A 63 -6.28 17.88 18.42
CA VAL A 63 -6.54 19.16 17.73
C VAL A 63 -5.28 20.00 17.81
N PHE A 64 -4.71 20.35 16.67
CA PHE A 64 -3.52 21.21 16.54
C PHE A 64 -3.92 22.60 16.06
N SER A 65 -3.22 23.61 16.56
CA SER A 65 -3.20 24.96 16.00
C SER A 65 -2.29 25.05 14.78
N LEU A 66 -2.53 26.04 13.92
CA LEU A 66 -1.67 26.31 12.78
C LEU A 66 -0.25 26.68 13.23
N ALA A 67 -0.13 27.43 14.32
CA ALA A 67 1.17 27.83 14.88
C ALA A 67 2.01 26.61 15.33
N GLU A 68 1.38 25.62 15.99
CA GLU A 68 2.06 24.35 16.31
C GLU A 68 2.55 23.65 15.04
N LEU A 69 1.69 23.53 14.02
CA LEU A 69 2.07 22.83 12.78
C LEU A 69 3.14 23.58 11.97
N GLN A 70 3.18 24.91 12.05
CA GLN A 70 4.28 25.71 11.53
C GLN A 70 5.59 25.39 12.27
N MET A 71 5.59 25.31 13.60
CA MET A 71 6.79 24.92 14.35
C MET A 71 7.24 23.50 14.00
N VAL A 72 6.31 22.54 14.00
CA VAL A 72 6.55 21.10 13.71
C VAL A 72 7.20 20.90 12.34
N THR A 73 6.82 21.70 11.35
CA THR A 73 7.28 21.58 9.95
C THR A 73 8.39 22.56 9.58
N GLY A 74 8.87 23.38 10.52
CA GLY A 74 9.85 24.43 10.24
C GLY A 74 9.33 25.50 9.26
N GLY A 75 8.08 25.91 9.43
CA GLY A 75 7.38 26.90 8.61
C GLY A 75 6.98 26.37 7.24
N PHE A 76 6.65 25.07 7.12
CA PHE A 76 6.40 24.40 5.85
C PHE A 76 7.56 24.57 4.84
N SER A 77 8.80 24.47 5.34
CA SER A 77 10.00 24.60 4.52
C SER A 77 10.06 23.56 3.40
N ASN A 78 10.56 23.96 2.22
CA ASN A 78 10.83 23.04 1.11
C ASN A 78 11.81 21.92 1.48
N SER A 79 12.68 22.11 2.47
CA SER A 79 13.56 21.04 2.97
C SER A 79 12.79 19.88 3.63
N ASN A 80 11.57 20.15 4.09
CA ASN A 80 10.68 19.19 4.71
C ASN A 80 9.59 18.71 3.74
N PHE A 81 9.56 19.19 2.49
CA PHE A 81 8.56 18.75 1.51
C PHE A 81 8.72 17.26 1.18
N LEU A 82 7.65 16.50 1.30
CA LEU A 82 7.61 15.06 1.00
C LEU A 82 7.00 14.77 -0.38
N GLY A 83 6.07 15.61 -0.81
CA GLY A 83 5.36 15.44 -2.07
C GLY A 83 4.05 16.21 -2.08
N GLU A 84 3.43 16.24 -3.25
CA GLU A 84 2.16 16.89 -3.49
C GLU A 84 1.31 15.97 -4.38
N GLY A 85 0.05 15.80 -3.99
CA GLY A 85 -0.96 15.06 -4.75
C GLY A 85 -2.16 15.95 -5.06
N GLY A 86 -3.25 15.36 -5.55
CA GLY A 86 -4.49 16.10 -5.83
C GLY A 86 -5.18 16.73 -4.62
N PHE A 87 -4.62 16.56 -3.42
CA PHE A 87 -5.18 16.99 -2.14
C PHE A 87 -4.25 17.95 -1.39
N GLY A 88 -3.26 18.52 -2.09
CA GLY A 88 -2.31 19.51 -1.58
C GLY A 88 -0.96 18.93 -1.12
N PRO A 89 -0.05 19.82 -0.68
CA PRO A 89 1.32 19.47 -0.32
C PRO A 89 1.42 18.81 1.06
N VAL A 90 2.40 17.91 1.20
CA VAL A 90 2.70 17.17 2.44
C VAL A 90 4.12 17.47 2.89
N TYR A 91 4.27 17.78 4.17
CA TYR A 91 5.55 18.12 4.79
C TYR A 91 5.88 17.15 5.93
N LYS A 92 7.16 16.81 6.06
CA LYS A 92 7.71 16.13 7.22
C LYS A 92 7.74 17.09 8.40
N GLY A 93 7.44 16.58 9.58
CA GLY A 93 7.60 17.33 10.82
C GLY A 93 8.04 16.44 11.96
N PHE A 94 8.36 17.08 13.07
CA PHE A 94 8.69 16.41 14.33
C PHE A 94 7.93 17.07 15.47
N ILE A 95 7.13 16.27 16.19
CA ILE A 95 6.45 16.70 17.41
C ILE A 95 7.38 16.34 18.56
N ASP A 96 7.68 17.33 19.41
CA ASP A 96 8.45 17.15 20.63
C ASP A 96 7.72 17.74 21.84
N GLU A 97 8.28 17.53 23.03
CA GLU A 97 7.74 18.04 24.30
C GLU A 97 7.64 19.57 24.33
N LYS A 98 8.42 20.28 23.50
CA LYS A 98 8.38 21.76 23.44
C LYS A 98 7.18 22.25 22.65
N VAL A 99 6.85 21.58 21.55
CA VAL A 99 5.67 21.89 20.75
C VAL A 99 4.41 21.49 21.52
N ARG A 100 4.38 20.26 22.05
CA ARG A 100 3.17 19.70 22.66
C ARG A 100 3.50 18.86 23.90
N PRO A 101 3.55 19.50 25.09
CA PRO A 101 3.85 18.80 26.34
C PRO A 101 2.89 17.64 26.60
N GLY A 102 3.43 16.50 27.05
CA GLY A 102 2.65 15.29 27.36
C GLY A 102 2.26 14.44 26.16
N MET A 103 2.74 14.76 24.96
CA MET A 103 2.59 13.91 23.77
C MET A 103 3.93 13.24 23.45
N GLU A 104 3.89 11.95 23.09
CA GLU A 104 5.11 11.22 22.72
C GLU A 104 5.79 11.84 21.50
N ALA A 105 7.09 12.12 21.64
CA ALA A 105 7.89 12.70 20.59
C ALA A 105 7.96 11.76 19.37
N GLN A 106 7.58 12.26 18.20
CA GLN A 106 7.45 11.43 17.01
C GLN A 106 7.59 12.23 15.71
N THR A 107 8.07 11.55 14.66
CA THR A 107 8.07 12.10 13.30
C THR A 107 6.68 11.97 12.69
N VAL A 108 6.21 13.04 12.06
CA VAL A 108 4.87 13.12 11.46
C VAL A 108 4.92 13.57 10.00
N ALA A 109 3.83 13.32 9.29
CA ALA A 109 3.54 13.92 8.00
C ALA A 109 2.35 14.87 8.14
N VAL A 110 2.52 16.13 7.75
CA VAL A 110 1.51 17.19 7.82
C VAL A 110 1.04 17.49 6.39
N LYS A 111 -0.21 17.14 6.09
CA LYS A 111 -0.87 17.40 4.80
C LYS A 111 -1.65 18.71 4.90
N LEU A 112 -1.34 19.66 4.03
CA LEU A 112 -2.10 20.89 3.88
C LEU A 112 -3.11 20.64 2.78
N LEU A 113 -4.40 20.75 3.09
CA LEU A 113 -5.40 20.58 2.05
C LEU A 113 -5.55 21.88 1.29
N ASP A 114 -5.49 21.75 -0.03
CA ASP A 114 -5.90 22.81 -0.93
C ASP A 114 -7.42 23.01 -0.78
N LEU A 115 -7.82 24.22 -0.41
CA LEU A 115 -9.21 24.58 -0.17
C LEU A 115 -9.85 25.31 -1.36
N ASP A 116 -9.26 25.24 -2.55
CA ASP A 116 -9.90 25.73 -3.77
C ASP A 116 -11.19 24.93 -4.07
N GLY A 117 -12.28 25.32 -3.39
CA GLY A 117 -13.64 24.80 -3.53
C GLY A 117 -14.18 23.99 -2.35
N VAL A 118 -15.50 23.73 -2.39
CA VAL A 118 -16.27 22.94 -1.38
C VAL A 118 -15.80 21.48 -1.29
N GLN A 119 -15.09 21.00 -2.31
CA GLN A 119 -14.63 19.60 -2.39
C GLN A 119 -13.52 19.29 -1.38
N GLY A 120 -12.50 20.15 -1.25
CA GLY A 120 -11.38 19.93 -0.33
C GLY A 120 -11.82 19.82 1.13
N HIS A 121 -12.80 20.64 1.55
CA HIS A 121 -13.38 20.54 2.89
C HIS A 121 -14.12 19.22 3.15
N ARG A 122 -14.87 18.72 2.15
CA ARG A 122 -15.57 17.42 2.28
C ARG A 122 -14.59 16.26 2.37
N GLU A 123 -13.51 16.31 1.61
CA GLU A 123 -12.45 15.30 1.63
C GLU A 123 -11.72 15.32 2.97
N TRP A 124 -11.34 16.51 3.46
CA TRP A 124 -10.80 16.67 4.81
C TRP A 124 -11.72 16.06 5.88
N LEU A 125 -13.00 16.43 5.86
CA LEU A 125 -13.98 15.96 6.83
C LEU A 125 -14.15 14.43 6.76
N ALA A 126 -14.16 13.87 5.55
CA ALA A 126 -14.19 12.43 5.36
C ALA A 126 -12.98 11.77 6.04
N GLU A 127 -11.76 12.25 5.77
CA GLU A 127 -10.55 11.71 6.38
C GLU A 127 -10.60 11.75 7.92
N VAL A 128 -11.01 12.87 8.50
CA VAL A 128 -11.14 13.00 9.96
C VAL A 128 -12.18 12.03 10.52
N ILE A 129 -13.35 11.89 9.88
CA ILE A 129 -14.42 11.00 10.36
C ILE A 129 -14.02 9.52 10.23
N PHE A 130 -13.46 9.10 9.10
CA PHE A 130 -13.06 7.72 8.87
C PHE A 130 -11.87 7.34 9.75
N LEU A 131 -10.75 8.05 9.64
CA LEU A 131 -9.52 7.70 10.37
C LEU A 131 -9.55 8.07 11.86
N GLY A 132 -10.45 8.95 12.28
CA GLY A 132 -10.71 9.21 13.71
C GLY A 132 -11.44 8.07 14.42
N GLN A 133 -12.13 7.20 13.67
CA GLN A 133 -12.93 6.09 14.21
C GLN A 133 -12.39 4.70 13.82
N LEU A 134 -11.47 4.63 12.86
CA LEU A 134 -10.89 3.39 12.34
C LEU A 134 -9.41 3.30 12.73
N SER A 135 -9.02 2.16 13.30
CA SER A 135 -7.63 1.86 13.66
C SER A 135 -7.29 0.43 13.25
N ASN A 136 -6.28 0.27 12.41
CA ASN A 136 -5.82 -1.02 11.91
C ASN A 136 -4.34 -0.91 11.48
N PRO A 137 -3.52 -1.95 11.64
CA PRO A 137 -2.10 -1.93 11.24
C PRO A 137 -1.85 -1.63 9.75
N HIS A 138 -2.84 -1.84 8.89
CA HIS A 138 -2.76 -1.60 7.45
C HIS A 138 -3.51 -0.34 6.99
N LEU A 139 -3.87 0.54 7.91
CA LEU A 139 -4.38 1.88 7.63
C LEU A 139 -3.41 2.91 8.23
N VAL A 140 -3.19 4.02 7.52
CA VAL A 140 -2.35 5.10 8.05
C VAL A 140 -3.05 5.73 9.24
N LYS A 141 -2.33 5.82 10.36
CA LYS A 141 -2.83 6.45 11.59
C LYS A 141 -2.91 7.96 11.41
N LEU A 142 -4.13 8.50 11.50
CA LEU A 142 -4.35 9.92 11.73
C LEU A 142 -4.03 10.22 13.20
N ILE A 143 -3.06 11.09 13.45
CA ILE A 143 -2.67 11.54 14.78
C ILE A 143 -3.57 12.70 15.21
N GLY A 144 -3.91 13.58 14.28
CA GLY A 144 -4.71 14.75 14.58
C GLY A 144 -5.01 15.60 13.36
N TYR A 145 -5.62 16.75 13.61
CA TYR A 145 -6.03 17.68 12.58
C TYR A 145 -5.92 19.12 13.06
N CYS A 146 -5.89 20.05 12.10
CA CYS A 146 -6.06 21.48 12.35
C CYS A 146 -7.30 21.97 11.63
N TYR A 147 -8.11 22.74 12.36
CA TYR A 147 -9.27 23.45 11.84
C TYR A 147 -9.28 24.88 12.41
N GLU A 148 -8.57 25.78 11.74
CA GLU A 148 -8.47 27.20 12.12
C GLU A 148 -8.71 28.08 10.90
N ASN A 149 -9.69 28.99 10.96
CA ASN A 149 -10.07 29.86 9.83
C ASN A 149 -10.32 29.03 8.55
N GLU A 150 -9.65 29.38 7.46
CA GLU A 150 -9.62 28.67 6.18
C GLU A 150 -8.46 27.67 6.08
N HIS A 151 -7.88 27.24 7.20
CA HIS A 151 -6.83 26.22 7.19
C HIS A 151 -7.42 24.88 7.60
N ARG A 152 -7.20 23.87 6.75
CA ARG A 152 -7.49 22.46 7.03
C ARG A 152 -6.20 21.69 6.85
N LEU A 153 -5.71 21.11 7.94
CA LEU A 153 -4.51 20.27 7.91
C LEU A 153 -4.81 18.94 8.58
N LEU A 154 -4.08 17.91 8.16
CA LEU A 154 -4.12 16.57 8.71
C LEU A 154 -2.71 16.15 9.12
N VAL A 155 -2.58 15.55 10.29
CA VAL A 155 -1.31 15.09 10.87
C VAL A 155 -1.36 13.57 10.93
N TYR A 156 -0.47 12.91 10.21
CA TYR A 156 -0.37 11.45 10.15
C TYR A 156 0.95 10.96 10.72
N GLU A 157 1.00 9.67 11.05
CA GLU A 157 2.28 8.98 11.22
C GLU A 157 3.15 9.11 9.95
N TYR A 158 4.47 9.19 10.14
CA TYR A 158 5.40 9.32 9.04
C TYR A 158 5.71 7.97 8.37
N MET A 159 5.48 7.88 7.06
CA MET A 159 5.71 6.67 6.26
C MET A 159 7.06 6.74 5.56
N ALA A 160 8.10 6.17 6.19
CA ALA A 160 9.51 6.38 5.82
C ALA A 160 9.91 5.92 4.40
N LYS A 161 9.19 4.97 3.81
CA LYS A 161 9.47 4.49 2.44
C LYS A 161 8.56 5.12 1.38
N GLY A 162 7.65 6.02 1.76
CA GLY A 162 6.75 6.70 0.82
C GLY A 162 5.74 5.73 0.18
N SER A 163 5.23 6.08 -1.01
CA SER A 163 4.20 5.30 -1.71
C SER A 163 4.77 4.10 -2.49
N LEU A 164 3.98 3.03 -2.62
CA LEU A 164 4.27 1.88 -3.46
C LEU A 164 4.56 2.28 -4.92
N GLU A 165 3.83 3.27 -5.44
CA GLU A 165 4.05 3.81 -6.78
C GLU A 165 5.51 4.23 -7.03
N ASN A 166 6.15 4.85 -6.03
CA ASN A 166 7.55 5.28 -6.15
C ASN A 166 8.48 4.09 -6.35
N HIS A 167 8.23 2.97 -5.66
CA HIS A 167 9.06 1.76 -5.74
C HIS A 167 8.82 0.95 -7.01
N LEU A 168 7.62 1.03 -7.59
CA LEU A 168 7.30 0.29 -8.82
C LEU A 168 7.74 1.02 -10.09
N PHE A 169 7.62 2.35 -10.14
CA PHE A 169 7.70 3.07 -11.42
C PHE A 169 8.79 4.14 -11.50
N LYS A 170 9.40 4.54 -10.38
CA LYS A 170 10.49 5.53 -10.42
C LYS A 170 11.85 4.84 -10.47
N ARG A 171 12.66 5.21 -11.48
CA ARG A 171 13.99 4.64 -11.75
C ARG A 171 15.02 4.79 -10.62
N HIS A 172 14.78 5.68 -9.65
CA HIS A 172 15.73 5.94 -8.57
C HIS A 172 15.60 4.99 -7.38
N PHE A 173 14.54 4.16 -7.34
CA PHE A 173 14.35 3.16 -6.29
C PHE A 173 14.80 1.79 -6.77
N THR A 174 15.38 1.01 -5.87
CA THR A 174 15.64 -0.42 -6.11
C THR A 174 14.31 -1.13 -6.30
N SER A 175 14.21 -1.98 -7.33
CA SER A 175 13.02 -2.78 -7.56
C SER A 175 12.70 -3.66 -6.34
N LEU A 176 11.42 -3.72 -5.97
CA LEU A 176 10.98 -4.55 -4.85
C LEU A 176 11.14 -6.04 -5.17
N PRO A 177 11.80 -6.83 -4.32
CA PRO A 177 11.82 -8.28 -4.43
C PRO A 177 10.41 -8.87 -4.41
N TRP A 178 10.24 -10.04 -5.03
CA TRP A 178 8.94 -10.72 -5.12
C TRP A 178 8.24 -10.88 -3.77
N LEU A 179 8.97 -11.36 -2.75
CA LEU A 179 8.41 -11.56 -1.42
C LEU A 179 7.87 -10.26 -0.82
N THR A 180 8.58 -9.14 -0.99
CA THR A 180 8.15 -7.82 -0.52
C THR A 180 6.88 -7.37 -1.25
N ARG A 181 6.79 -7.57 -2.57
CA ARG A 181 5.58 -7.26 -3.36
C ARG A 181 4.37 -8.06 -2.87
N LEU A 182 4.57 -9.34 -2.57
CA LEU A 182 3.51 -10.21 -2.07
C LEU A 182 3.08 -9.83 -0.65
N LYS A 183 4.02 -9.49 0.25
CA LYS A 183 3.71 -8.94 1.58
C LYS A 183 2.86 -7.66 1.47
N ILE A 184 3.22 -6.78 0.54
CA ILE A 184 2.46 -5.56 0.26
C ILE A 184 1.06 -5.89 -0.24
N ALA A 185 0.92 -6.83 -1.19
CA ALA A 185 -0.38 -7.28 -1.70
C ALA A 185 -1.28 -7.83 -0.58
N VAL A 186 -0.73 -8.66 0.32
CA VAL A 186 -1.45 -9.27 1.45
C VAL A 186 -1.84 -8.20 2.46
N GLY A 187 -0.93 -7.33 2.89
CA GLY A 187 -1.24 -6.29 3.87
C GLY A 187 -2.26 -5.27 3.34
N ALA A 188 -2.15 -4.86 2.07
CA ALA A 188 -3.15 -3.99 1.45
C ALA A 188 -4.53 -4.68 1.35
N ALA A 189 -4.56 -6.00 1.09
CA ALA A 189 -5.81 -6.77 1.11
C ALA A 189 -6.42 -6.84 2.53
N LYS A 190 -5.60 -7.02 3.57
CA LYS A 190 -6.03 -6.99 4.97
C LYS A 190 -6.63 -5.62 5.34
N GLY A 191 -6.03 -4.52 4.87
CA GLY A 191 -6.56 -3.17 5.05
C GLY A 191 -7.96 -3.00 4.44
N LEU A 192 -8.16 -3.43 3.19
CA LEU A 192 -9.48 -3.39 2.54
C LEU A 192 -10.49 -4.36 3.19
N ALA A 193 -10.06 -5.57 3.59
CA ALA A 193 -10.92 -6.52 4.28
C ALA A 193 -11.46 -5.92 5.58
N PHE A 194 -10.59 -5.28 6.38
CA PHE A 194 -10.99 -4.56 7.57
C PHE A 194 -12.05 -3.49 7.27
N LEU A 195 -11.89 -2.69 6.21
CA LEU A 195 -12.86 -1.66 5.83
C LEU A 195 -14.20 -2.23 5.36
N HIS A 196 -14.19 -3.34 4.62
CA HIS A 196 -15.39 -3.91 4.02
C HIS A 196 -16.23 -4.73 5.00
N GLU A 197 -15.60 -5.27 6.04
CA GLU A 197 -16.19 -6.25 6.96
C GLU A 197 -16.56 -5.65 8.33
N THR A 198 -16.44 -4.33 8.49
CA THR A 198 -17.03 -3.61 9.62
C THR A 198 -18.56 -3.68 9.59
N GLU A 199 -19.21 -3.55 10.75
CA GLU A 199 -20.69 -3.53 10.87
C GLU A 199 -21.33 -2.56 9.87
N LYS A 200 -20.70 -1.39 9.72
CA LYS A 200 -20.97 -0.44 8.65
C LYS A 200 -19.80 -0.43 7.68
N PRO A 201 -19.89 -1.11 6.51
CA PRO A 201 -18.79 -1.18 5.55
C PRO A 201 -18.33 0.20 5.11
N VAL A 202 -17.04 0.33 4.80
CA VAL A 202 -16.45 1.53 4.21
C VAL A 202 -15.93 1.18 2.84
N ILE A 203 -16.41 1.90 1.83
CA ILE A 203 -15.93 1.79 0.45
C ILE A 203 -14.85 2.85 0.26
N TYR A 204 -13.62 2.39 0.01
CA TYR A 204 -12.42 3.22 -0.04
C TYR A 204 -12.36 4.07 -1.31
N ARG A 205 -12.83 3.54 -2.44
CA ARG A 205 -13.13 4.20 -3.72
C ARG A 205 -11.93 4.68 -4.54
N ASP A 206 -10.79 5.00 -3.94
CA ASP A 206 -9.57 5.43 -4.64
C ASP A 206 -8.36 4.52 -4.37
N PHE A 207 -8.58 3.20 -4.44
CA PHE A 207 -7.52 2.21 -4.26
C PHE A 207 -6.55 2.19 -5.45
N LYS A 208 -5.29 2.57 -5.21
CA LYS A 208 -4.22 2.68 -6.21
C LYS A 208 -2.84 2.61 -5.55
N ALA A 209 -1.79 2.35 -6.33
CA ALA A 209 -0.42 2.23 -5.82
C ALA A 209 0.10 3.51 -5.13
N SER A 210 -0.34 4.71 -5.51
CA SER A 210 0.10 5.95 -4.88
C SER A 210 -0.47 6.14 -3.46
N ASN A 211 -1.58 5.46 -3.14
CA ASN A 211 -2.29 5.57 -1.85
C ASN A 211 -1.97 4.39 -0.91
N ILE A 212 -1.03 3.53 -1.29
CA ILE A 212 -0.45 2.50 -0.42
C ILE A 212 0.91 3.03 0.03
N LEU A 213 1.00 3.50 1.26
CA LEU A 213 2.24 3.98 1.86
C LEU A 213 2.96 2.85 2.59
N LEU A 214 4.28 2.96 2.66
CA LEU A 214 5.17 1.94 3.22
C LEU A 214 5.94 2.52 4.40
N ASP A 215 5.91 1.82 5.53
CA ASP A 215 6.70 2.18 6.71
C ASP A 215 8.17 1.75 6.54
N SER A 216 8.97 1.85 7.60
CA SER A 216 10.39 1.45 7.60
C SER A 216 10.60 -0.01 7.20
N ASP A 217 9.65 -0.89 7.50
CA ASP A 217 9.71 -2.34 7.32
C ASP A 217 8.99 -2.81 6.05
N PHE A 218 8.60 -1.87 5.18
CA PHE A 218 7.76 -2.12 4.00
C PHE A 218 6.37 -2.68 4.32
N THR A 219 5.87 -2.46 5.54
CA THR A 219 4.47 -2.77 5.88
C THR A 219 3.56 -1.79 5.14
N PRO A 220 2.57 -2.28 4.37
CA PRO A 220 1.67 -1.41 3.64
C PRO A 220 0.59 -0.83 4.56
N LYS A 221 0.30 0.46 4.37
CA LYS A 221 -0.80 1.17 4.98
C LYS A 221 -1.57 1.98 3.96
N LEU A 222 -2.90 1.85 3.93
CA LEU A 222 -3.77 2.63 3.07
C LEU A 222 -3.88 4.06 3.61
N SER A 223 -3.61 5.06 2.78
CA SER A 223 -3.69 6.49 3.12
C SER A 223 -4.92 7.16 2.50
N ASP A 224 -5.06 8.48 2.57
CA ASP A 224 -5.93 9.26 1.67
C ASP A 224 -7.40 8.81 1.56
N PHE A 225 -8.15 9.02 2.65
CA PHE A 225 -9.55 8.60 2.78
C PHE A 225 -10.56 9.64 2.27
N GLY A 226 -10.09 10.69 1.57
CA GLY A 226 -10.92 11.84 1.22
C GLY A 226 -12.13 11.49 0.34
N LEU A 227 -12.01 10.44 -0.48
CA LEU A 227 -13.08 9.96 -1.37
C LEU A 227 -13.93 8.83 -0.79
N ALA A 228 -13.56 8.31 0.38
CA ALA A 228 -14.20 7.16 1.00
C ALA A 228 -15.68 7.45 1.31
N LYS A 229 -16.49 6.38 1.32
CA LYS A 229 -17.91 6.46 1.63
C LYS A 229 -18.34 5.30 2.52
N ASP A 230 -19.36 5.55 3.31
CA ASP A 230 -20.10 4.47 3.95
C ASP A 230 -20.74 3.61 2.87
N GLY A 231 -20.74 2.30 3.09
CA GLY A 231 -21.43 1.32 2.27
C GLY A 231 -22.95 1.48 2.37
N PRO A 232 -23.70 0.69 1.56
CA PRO A 232 -25.15 0.77 1.58
C PRO A 232 -25.72 0.35 2.94
N GLU A 233 -26.75 1.07 3.38
CA GLU A 233 -27.48 0.80 4.63
C GLU A 233 -28.86 0.16 4.35
N GLY A 234 -29.33 -0.66 5.29
CA GLY A 234 -30.64 -1.33 5.19
C GLY A 234 -30.71 -2.27 3.99
N ASP A 235 -31.79 -2.16 3.21
CA ASP A 235 -32.04 -3.02 2.04
C ASP A 235 -31.33 -2.54 0.76
N ASN A 236 -30.54 -1.46 0.84
CA ASN A 236 -29.81 -0.96 -0.32
C ASN A 236 -28.69 -1.92 -0.72
N THR A 237 -28.49 -2.09 -2.02
CA THR A 237 -27.44 -2.97 -2.56
C THR A 237 -26.17 -2.21 -2.98
N HIS A 238 -26.27 -0.89 -3.10
CA HIS A 238 -25.22 -0.01 -3.61
C HIS A 238 -25.41 1.42 -3.11
N VAL A 239 -24.37 2.24 -3.27
CA VAL A 239 -24.40 3.67 -3.00
C VAL A 239 -24.38 4.42 -4.34
N SER A 240 -25.47 5.13 -4.65
CA SER A 240 -25.53 5.97 -5.86
C SER A 240 -24.78 7.27 -5.63
N THR A 241 -23.75 7.52 -6.43
CA THR A 241 -22.89 8.69 -6.29
C THR A 241 -22.26 9.09 -7.61
N ARG A 242 -21.82 10.35 -7.75
CA ARG A 242 -21.01 10.77 -8.91
C ARG A 242 -19.80 9.87 -9.06
N VAL A 243 -19.37 9.58 -10.29
CA VAL A 243 -18.16 8.79 -10.54
C VAL A 243 -16.94 9.61 -10.13
N MET A 244 -16.12 9.07 -9.23
CA MET A 244 -14.87 9.69 -8.75
C MET A 244 -13.84 8.59 -8.48
N GLY A 245 -12.57 8.97 -8.48
CA GLY A 245 -11.44 8.06 -8.34
C GLY A 245 -10.45 8.27 -9.48
N THR A 246 -9.41 7.44 -9.51
CA THR A 246 -8.33 7.57 -10.49
C THR A 246 -8.60 6.78 -11.76
N GLU A 247 -8.32 7.38 -12.93
CA GLU A 247 -8.43 6.73 -14.24
C GLU A 247 -7.62 5.42 -14.28
N GLY A 248 -8.21 4.36 -14.84
CA GLY A 248 -7.59 3.03 -14.96
C GLY A 248 -7.77 2.10 -13.76
N TYR A 249 -8.26 2.59 -12.62
CA TYR A 249 -8.54 1.77 -11.44
C TYR A 249 -10.03 1.50 -11.25
N ALA A 250 -10.89 2.42 -11.68
CA ALA A 250 -12.33 2.35 -11.43
C ALA A 250 -13.01 1.15 -12.13
N ALA A 251 -13.88 0.46 -11.39
CA ALA A 251 -14.63 -0.68 -11.89
C ALA A 251 -15.60 -0.29 -13.03
N PRO A 252 -15.78 -1.14 -14.06
CA PRO A 252 -16.55 -0.79 -15.25
C PRO A 252 -18.02 -0.49 -14.95
N GLU A 253 -18.66 -1.26 -14.07
CA GLU A 253 -20.05 -1.02 -13.67
C GLU A 253 -20.22 0.31 -12.93
N TYR A 254 -19.21 0.71 -12.15
CA TYR A 254 -19.25 1.96 -11.40
C TYR A 254 -19.13 3.14 -12.34
N ILE A 255 -18.23 3.07 -13.33
CA ILE A 255 -18.10 4.09 -14.38
C ILE A 255 -19.41 4.24 -15.16
N MET A 256 -20.05 3.12 -15.50
CA MET A 256 -21.27 3.11 -16.33
C MET A 256 -22.53 3.58 -15.60
N THR A 257 -22.65 3.25 -14.31
CA THR A 257 -23.93 3.41 -13.58
C THR A 257 -23.86 4.39 -12.40
N GLY A 258 -22.66 4.71 -11.90
CA GLY A 258 -22.49 5.43 -10.65
C GLY A 258 -22.82 4.62 -9.39
N HIS A 259 -23.14 3.33 -9.53
CA HIS A 259 -23.40 2.43 -8.40
C HIS A 259 -22.09 1.96 -7.77
N LEU A 260 -21.80 2.49 -6.59
CA LEU A 260 -20.60 2.18 -5.82
C LEU A 260 -20.87 1.05 -4.83
N THR A 261 -19.97 0.06 -4.78
CA THR A 261 -20.03 -1.07 -3.85
C THR A 261 -18.63 -1.43 -3.34
N THR A 262 -18.52 -2.25 -2.30
CA THR A 262 -17.21 -2.81 -1.88
C THR A 262 -16.54 -3.63 -2.99
N LYS A 263 -17.31 -4.21 -3.92
CA LYS A 263 -16.77 -4.91 -5.09
C LYS A 263 -16.08 -3.98 -6.09
N SER A 264 -16.35 -2.68 -6.04
CA SER A 264 -15.62 -1.68 -6.82
C SER A 264 -14.17 -1.57 -6.34
N ASP A 265 -13.93 -1.58 -5.02
CA ASP A 265 -12.57 -1.63 -4.45
C ASP A 265 -11.86 -2.94 -4.77
N VAL A 266 -12.56 -4.07 -4.79
CA VAL A 266 -11.99 -5.37 -5.19
C VAL A 266 -11.44 -5.32 -6.62
N TYR A 267 -12.14 -4.63 -7.54
CA TYR A 267 -11.65 -4.45 -8.90
C TYR A 267 -10.36 -3.63 -8.91
N SER A 268 -10.36 -2.48 -8.22
CA SER A 268 -9.18 -1.63 -8.08
C SER A 268 -7.99 -2.36 -7.45
N TYR A 269 -8.24 -3.23 -6.46
CA TYR A 269 -7.23 -4.13 -5.89
C TYR A 269 -6.64 -5.06 -6.94
N GLY A 270 -7.49 -5.65 -7.80
CA GLY A 270 -7.04 -6.45 -8.94
C GLY A 270 -6.12 -5.69 -9.89
N VAL A 271 -6.36 -4.40 -10.11
CA VAL A 271 -5.48 -3.53 -10.92
C VAL A 271 -4.11 -3.38 -10.24
N VAL A 272 -4.07 -3.01 -8.96
CA VAL A 272 -2.81 -2.88 -8.21
C VAL A 272 -2.05 -4.20 -8.13
N LEU A 273 -2.75 -5.33 -8.02
CA LEU A 273 -2.11 -6.64 -8.05
C LEU A 273 -1.45 -6.92 -9.41
N LEU A 274 -2.01 -6.44 -10.53
CA LEU A 274 -1.32 -6.47 -11.82
C LEU A 274 -0.12 -5.53 -11.87
N GLU A 275 -0.18 -4.36 -11.25
CA GLU A 275 0.98 -3.46 -11.15
C GLU A 275 2.12 -4.13 -10.39
N LEU A 276 1.83 -4.82 -9.28
CA LEU A 276 2.81 -5.60 -8.52
C LEU A 276 3.41 -6.76 -9.33
N LEU A 277 2.61 -7.47 -10.13
CA LEU A 277 3.07 -8.59 -10.95
C LEU A 277 3.93 -8.14 -12.15
N THR A 278 3.53 -7.04 -12.79
CA THR A 278 4.08 -6.64 -14.10
C THR A 278 5.06 -5.46 -14.04
N GLY A 279 5.08 -4.70 -12.94
CA GLY A 279 5.86 -3.47 -12.83
C GLY A 279 5.39 -2.36 -13.79
N ARG A 280 4.17 -2.45 -14.32
CA ARG A 280 3.59 -1.48 -15.26
C ARG A 280 2.48 -0.65 -14.60
N ARG A 281 2.33 0.59 -15.03
CA ARG A 281 1.27 1.51 -14.58
C ARG A 281 -0.09 1.07 -15.12
N SER A 282 -1.15 1.31 -14.35
CA SER A 282 -2.54 1.07 -14.79
C SER A 282 -2.88 1.74 -16.13
N VAL A 283 -2.46 3.00 -16.31
CA VAL A 283 -2.58 3.79 -17.55
C VAL A 283 -1.22 4.35 -17.94
N ASP A 284 -0.75 4.01 -19.14
CA ASP A 284 0.53 4.49 -19.68
C ASP A 284 0.37 4.99 -21.12
N LYS A 285 0.16 6.31 -21.26
CA LYS A 285 -0.04 6.97 -22.56
C LYS A 285 1.21 6.96 -23.46
N THR A 286 2.37 6.61 -22.92
CA THR A 286 3.62 6.51 -23.69
C THR A 286 3.72 5.20 -24.48
N ARG A 287 2.88 4.21 -24.14
CA ARG A 287 2.82 2.91 -24.81
C ARG A 287 1.93 2.93 -26.05
N PRO A 288 2.09 1.93 -26.96
CA PRO A 288 1.17 1.73 -28.07
C PRO A 288 -0.26 1.61 -27.57
N SER A 289 -1.24 2.10 -28.35
CA SER A 289 -2.65 2.20 -27.96
C SER A 289 -3.24 0.94 -27.31
N ARG A 290 -2.88 -0.26 -27.79
CA ARG A 290 -3.35 -1.56 -27.26
C ARG A 290 -2.73 -1.96 -25.91
N GLU A 291 -1.68 -1.27 -25.46
CA GLU A 291 -0.97 -1.51 -24.20
C GLU A 291 -1.11 -0.33 -23.22
N GLN A 292 -1.93 0.68 -23.55
CA GLN A 292 -2.09 1.85 -22.68
C GLN A 292 -2.89 1.51 -21.42
N ASN A 293 -3.88 0.61 -21.52
CA ASN A 293 -4.65 0.10 -20.39
C ASN A 293 -4.06 -1.24 -19.92
N LEU A 294 -3.56 -1.28 -18.70
CA LEU A 294 -2.92 -2.46 -18.11
C LEU A 294 -3.87 -3.66 -18.05
N VAL A 295 -5.13 -3.44 -17.66
CA VAL A 295 -6.12 -4.51 -17.51
C VAL A 295 -6.43 -5.14 -18.86
N GLU A 296 -6.70 -4.33 -19.88
CA GLU A 296 -6.98 -4.82 -21.23
C GLU A 296 -5.82 -5.64 -21.81
N TRP A 297 -4.58 -5.19 -21.56
CA TRP A 297 -3.37 -5.84 -22.05
C TRP A 297 -3.02 -7.13 -21.29
N ALA A 298 -3.06 -7.12 -19.95
CA ALA A 298 -2.56 -8.22 -19.12
C ALA A 298 -3.60 -9.33 -18.89
N ARG A 299 -4.90 -8.99 -18.79
CA ARG A 299 -5.96 -9.94 -18.41
C ARG A 299 -6.03 -11.19 -19.30
N PRO A 300 -5.84 -11.13 -20.64
CA PRO A 300 -5.81 -12.32 -21.50
C PRO A 300 -4.64 -13.28 -21.22
N CYS A 301 -3.61 -12.82 -20.51
CA CYS A 301 -2.41 -13.59 -20.20
C CYS A 301 -2.48 -14.31 -18.85
N LEU A 302 -3.38 -13.92 -17.93
CA LEU A 302 -3.38 -14.37 -16.54
C LEU A 302 -3.72 -15.86 -16.35
N ASN A 303 -4.52 -16.43 -17.25
CA ASN A 303 -4.94 -17.84 -17.18
C ASN A 303 -4.02 -18.80 -17.97
N ASP A 304 -3.05 -18.27 -18.71
CA ASP A 304 -2.08 -19.09 -19.46
C ASP A 304 -0.70 -18.92 -18.84
N THR A 305 -0.18 -19.97 -18.21
CA THR A 305 1.10 -19.94 -17.50
C THR A 305 2.25 -19.42 -18.36
N ARG A 306 2.30 -19.77 -19.66
CA ARG A 306 3.39 -19.31 -20.55
C ARG A 306 3.26 -17.84 -20.87
N LYS A 307 2.04 -17.34 -21.07
CA LYS A 307 1.80 -15.91 -21.31
C LYS A 307 2.03 -15.09 -20.05
N LEU A 308 1.60 -15.59 -18.89
CA LEU A 308 1.82 -14.97 -17.59
C LEU A 308 3.31 -14.71 -17.35
N MET A 309 4.17 -15.70 -17.55
CA MET A 309 5.63 -15.53 -17.35
C MET A 309 6.26 -14.49 -18.29
N ARG A 310 5.64 -14.19 -19.45
CA ARG A 310 6.12 -13.15 -20.37
C ARG A 310 5.75 -11.73 -19.96
N ILE A 311 4.71 -11.58 -19.14
CA ILE A 311 4.24 -10.27 -18.69
C ILE A 311 4.74 -9.90 -17.28
N MET A 312 5.34 -10.87 -16.58
CA MET A 312 5.98 -10.63 -15.29
C MET A 312 7.07 -9.56 -15.41
N ASP A 313 7.23 -8.78 -14.34
CA ASP A 313 8.24 -7.74 -14.27
C ASP A 313 9.64 -8.34 -14.45
N THR A 314 10.35 -7.86 -15.47
CA THR A 314 11.70 -8.32 -15.81
C THR A 314 12.71 -8.02 -14.71
N SER A 315 12.46 -7.03 -13.86
CA SER A 315 13.34 -6.69 -12.73
C SER A 315 13.31 -7.70 -11.59
N LEU A 316 12.33 -8.63 -11.57
CA LEU A 316 12.29 -9.72 -10.61
C LEU A 316 13.29 -10.84 -10.96
N ASP A 317 13.89 -10.83 -12.16
CA ASP A 317 14.90 -11.80 -12.62
C ASP A 317 14.52 -13.28 -12.36
N GLN A 318 13.23 -13.60 -12.52
CA GLN A 318 12.66 -14.93 -12.24
C GLN A 318 12.85 -15.43 -10.79
N GLN A 319 13.19 -14.54 -9.85
CA GLN A 319 13.33 -14.84 -8.42
C GLN A 319 11.94 -14.86 -7.74
N TYR A 320 11.12 -15.82 -8.14
CA TYR A 320 9.79 -16.04 -7.58
C TYR A 320 9.32 -17.48 -7.75
N SER A 321 8.44 -17.91 -6.85
CA SER A 321 7.71 -19.16 -7.00
C SER A 321 6.74 -19.07 -8.18
N HIS A 322 6.88 -19.96 -9.17
CA HIS A 322 5.93 -20.06 -10.28
C HIS A 322 4.50 -20.37 -9.79
N LYS A 323 4.37 -21.19 -8.74
CA LYS A 323 3.07 -21.53 -8.14
C LYS A 323 2.46 -20.31 -7.45
N ALA A 324 3.25 -19.54 -6.69
CA ALA A 324 2.79 -18.33 -6.03
C ALA A 324 2.32 -17.30 -7.07
N VAL A 325 3.10 -17.07 -8.12
CA VAL A 325 2.75 -16.17 -9.23
C VAL A 325 1.46 -16.60 -9.92
N GLN A 326 1.30 -17.89 -10.23
CA GLN A 326 0.08 -18.39 -10.87
C GLN A 326 -1.16 -18.20 -9.99
N LYS A 327 -1.05 -18.46 -8.68
CA LYS A 327 -2.15 -18.24 -7.74
C LYS A 327 -2.49 -16.75 -7.59
N ALA A 328 -1.49 -15.88 -7.44
CA ALA A 328 -1.68 -14.44 -7.39
C ALA A 328 -2.32 -13.88 -8.68
N ALA A 329 -1.89 -14.36 -9.85
CA ALA A 329 -2.49 -13.99 -11.14
C ALA A 329 -3.94 -14.46 -11.28
N THR A 330 -4.27 -15.63 -10.73
CA THR A 330 -5.66 -16.13 -10.67
C THR A 330 -6.53 -15.22 -9.82
N VAL A 331 -6.03 -14.78 -8.65
CA VAL A 331 -6.72 -13.80 -7.80
C VAL A 331 -6.95 -12.49 -8.56
N ALA A 332 -5.92 -11.95 -9.24
CA ALA A 332 -6.06 -10.75 -10.05
C ALA A 332 -7.14 -10.91 -11.15
N TYR A 333 -7.14 -12.05 -11.85
CA TYR A 333 -8.14 -12.37 -12.87
C TYR A 333 -9.58 -12.38 -12.31
N GLN A 334 -9.77 -12.96 -11.13
CA GLN A 334 -11.08 -13.01 -10.46
C GLN A 334 -11.54 -11.63 -9.96
N CYS A 335 -10.62 -10.82 -9.42
CA CYS A 335 -10.89 -9.45 -9.00
C CYS A 335 -11.34 -8.57 -10.19
N LEU A 336 -10.73 -8.77 -11.36
CA LEU A 336 -11.00 -8.03 -12.60
C LEU A 336 -12.17 -8.61 -13.41
N ASN A 337 -13.10 -9.32 -12.76
CA ASN A 337 -14.32 -9.78 -13.40
C ASN A 337 -15.27 -8.59 -13.68
N HIS A 338 -15.86 -8.54 -14.87
CA HIS A 338 -16.86 -7.51 -15.20
C HIS A 338 -18.11 -7.62 -14.34
N THR A 339 -18.47 -8.82 -13.89
CA THR A 339 -19.61 -9.06 -13.00
C THR A 339 -19.18 -8.87 -11.54
N PRO A 340 -19.67 -7.86 -10.81
CA PRO A 340 -19.21 -7.55 -9.44
C PRO A 340 -19.49 -8.68 -8.44
N LYS A 341 -20.60 -9.40 -8.64
CA LYS A 341 -20.98 -10.54 -7.80
C LYS A 341 -19.99 -11.70 -7.90
N SER A 342 -19.30 -11.84 -9.03
CA SER A 342 -18.31 -12.90 -9.28
C SER A 342 -16.92 -12.57 -8.73
N ARG A 343 -16.68 -11.34 -8.27
CA ARG A 343 -15.42 -10.96 -7.61
C ARG A 343 -15.39 -11.56 -6.20
N PRO A 344 -14.26 -12.05 -5.70
CA PRO A 344 -14.15 -12.58 -4.34
C PRO A 344 -14.32 -11.47 -3.29
N GLN A 345 -14.53 -11.86 -2.03
CA GLN A 345 -14.40 -10.93 -0.90
C GLN A 345 -12.93 -10.72 -0.54
N MET A 346 -12.63 -9.61 0.14
CA MET A 346 -11.25 -9.28 0.51
C MET A 346 -10.67 -10.25 1.55
N SER A 347 -11.45 -10.75 2.51
CA SER A 347 -11.05 -11.86 3.39
C SER A 347 -10.62 -13.10 2.60
N THR A 348 -11.43 -13.54 1.62
CA THR A 348 -11.07 -14.68 0.76
C THR A 348 -9.77 -14.43 -0.02
N ILE A 349 -9.54 -13.18 -0.47
CA ILE A 349 -8.27 -12.81 -1.12
C ILE A 349 -7.09 -12.98 -0.15
N VAL A 350 -7.23 -12.51 1.09
CA VAL A 350 -6.20 -12.67 2.14
C VAL A 350 -5.92 -14.15 2.38
N GLU A 351 -6.96 -14.98 2.56
CA GLU A 351 -6.85 -16.43 2.77
C GLU A 351 -6.10 -17.14 1.63
N ILE A 352 -6.26 -16.67 0.38
CA ILE A 352 -5.57 -17.25 -0.78
C ILE A 352 -4.11 -16.78 -0.87
N LEU A 353 -3.84 -15.51 -0.60
CA LEU A 353 -2.53 -14.89 -0.82
C LEU A 353 -1.55 -15.08 0.35
N GLU A 354 -2.03 -15.11 1.58
CA GLU A 354 -1.18 -15.21 2.77
C GLU A 354 -0.33 -16.50 2.80
N PRO A 355 -0.87 -17.69 2.49
CA PRO A 355 -0.07 -18.92 2.42
C PRO A 355 0.99 -18.91 1.32
N LEU A 356 0.94 -17.95 0.38
CA LEU A 356 1.94 -17.84 -0.69
C LEU A 356 3.24 -17.22 -0.19
N LEU A 357 3.23 -16.57 0.98
CA LEU A 357 4.41 -15.97 1.59
C LEU A 357 5.46 -17.03 2.01
N ASP A 358 4.99 -18.26 2.29
CA ASP A 358 5.83 -19.38 2.75
C ASP A 358 6.28 -20.31 1.60
N LEU A 359 5.94 -19.98 0.34
CA LEU A 359 6.33 -20.78 -0.82
C LEU A 359 7.75 -20.44 -1.29
N ASP A 360 8.70 -21.34 -1.04
CA ASP A 360 10.12 -21.17 -1.38
C ASP A 360 10.59 -22.01 -2.59
N ASP A 361 9.67 -22.52 -3.41
CA ASP A 361 10.04 -23.38 -4.56
C ASP A 361 10.69 -22.64 -5.75
N GLY A 362 10.98 -21.34 -5.60
CA GLY A 362 11.56 -20.47 -6.62
C GLY A 362 13.00 -20.00 -6.37
N MET A 363 13.61 -20.29 -5.21
CA MET A 363 15.05 -20.06 -5.03
C MET A 363 15.83 -21.17 -5.73
N ILE A 364 16.02 -21.06 -7.04
CA ILE A 364 17.11 -21.77 -7.70
C ILE A 364 18.39 -21.12 -7.17
N GLY A 365 18.94 -21.69 -6.10
CA GLY A 365 20.21 -21.26 -5.54
C GLY A 365 21.25 -21.21 -6.64
N THR A 366 22.02 -20.13 -6.68
CA THR A 366 23.21 -19.99 -7.52
C THR A 366 24.09 -21.23 -7.30
N PHE A 367 24.08 -22.16 -8.25
CA PHE A 367 24.97 -23.32 -8.20
C PHE A 367 26.40 -22.83 -8.40
N VAL A 368 27.12 -22.60 -7.31
CA VAL A 368 28.57 -22.39 -7.33
C VAL A 368 29.20 -23.77 -7.53
N PHE A 369 29.72 -24.02 -8.73
CA PHE A 369 30.51 -25.22 -9.01
C PHE A 369 31.92 -25.00 -8.44
N SER A 370 32.15 -25.46 -7.21
CA SER A 370 33.51 -25.54 -6.67
C SER A 370 34.20 -26.75 -7.29
N VAL A 371 35.19 -26.52 -8.15
CA VAL A 371 36.08 -27.57 -8.63
C VAL A 371 37.12 -27.83 -7.53
N GLU A 372 37.05 -28.99 -6.88
CA GLU A 372 38.14 -29.45 -6.02
C GLU A 372 39.34 -29.78 -6.91
N THR A 373 40.45 -29.07 -6.67
CA THR A 373 41.74 -29.38 -7.28
C THR A 373 42.47 -30.30 -6.31
N GLU A 374 42.60 -31.58 -6.66
CA GLU A 374 43.42 -32.52 -5.90
C GLU A 374 44.89 -32.09 -5.99
N VAL A 375 45.44 -31.66 -4.86
CA VAL A 375 46.86 -31.42 -4.68
C VAL A 375 47.47 -32.74 -4.22
N VAL A 376 48.39 -33.29 -5.01
CA VAL A 376 49.17 -34.48 -4.66
C VAL A 376 50.10 -34.10 -3.49
N GLY A 377 49.88 -34.74 -2.33
CA GLY A 377 50.73 -34.60 -1.14
C GLY A 377 51.88 -35.59 -1.16
N GLU A 378 53.08 -35.09 -0.86
CA GLU A 378 54.31 -35.86 -0.61
C GLU A 378 54.25 -36.58 0.75
N GLU A 379 55.00 -37.69 0.80
CA GLU A 379 55.01 -38.76 1.79
C GLU A 379 55.66 -38.38 3.14
N GLU A 380 55.22 -39.02 4.23
CA GLU A 380 56.12 -39.39 5.35
C GLU A 380 55.84 -40.83 5.82
N GLU A 381 56.93 -41.56 6.03
CA GLU A 381 57.06 -42.99 6.33
C GLU A 381 56.77 -43.33 7.80
N GLU A 382 56.30 -44.55 8.07
CA GLU A 382 56.72 -45.30 9.26
C GLU A 382 56.67 -46.83 9.01
N GLU A 383 57.76 -47.51 9.39
CA GLU A 383 58.06 -48.92 9.17
C GLU A 383 57.27 -49.88 10.09
N GLU A 384 56.90 -51.07 9.59
CA GLU A 384 57.09 -52.32 10.34
C GLU A 384 57.13 -53.60 9.48
N LYS A 385 57.74 -54.65 10.04
CA LYS A 385 58.59 -55.67 9.40
C LYS A 385 57.91 -56.94 8.85
N LYS A 386 58.50 -57.40 7.73
CA LYS A 386 58.89 -58.77 7.31
C LYS A 386 57.83 -59.85 7.02
N GLY A 387 57.91 -60.37 5.78
CA GLY A 387 57.57 -61.75 5.42
C GLY A 387 57.83 -62.06 3.94
N CYS A 388 58.84 -62.89 3.65
CA CYS A 388 59.34 -63.22 2.31
C CYS A 388 58.38 -64.09 1.45
N ASN A 389 58.43 -63.88 0.12
CA ASN A 389 58.89 -64.83 -0.92
C ASN A 389 58.06 -64.80 -2.22
N GLY A 390 58.79 -64.79 -3.35
CA GLY A 390 58.53 -65.76 -4.43
C GLY A 390 57.78 -65.28 -5.67
N SER A 391 58.54 -64.79 -6.65
CA SER A 391 58.60 -65.27 -8.05
C SER A 391 57.31 -65.62 -8.82
N GLY A 392 57.16 -65.00 -10.01
CA GLY A 392 56.86 -65.78 -11.22
C GLY A 392 55.78 -65.27 -12.18
N ASN A 393 56.26 -64.74 -13.33
CA ASN A 393 55.75 -64.90 -14.70
C ASN A 393 54.24 -64.71 -15.05
N GLY A 394 54.01 -63.77 -15.98
CA GLY A 394 53.86 -64.18 -17.39
C GLY A 394 52.48 -64.08 -18.06
N ASN A 395 52.46 -63.27 -19.13
CA ASN A 395 51.77 -63.44 -20.41
C ASN A 395 50.32 -62.94 -20.66
N TYR A 396 50.26 -61.92 -21.54
CA TYR A 396 49.59 -61.86 -22.86
C TYR A 396 48.12 -62.33 -23.00
N HIS A 397 47.26 -61.42 -23.50
CA HIS A 397 46.58 -61.50 -24.82
C HIS A 397 45.79 -60.18 -25.11
N LYS A 398 46.13 -59.45 -26.20
CA LYS A 398 45.30 -59.22 -27.42
C LYS A 398 43.79 -59.07 -27.12
N GLY A 399 43.07 -58.00 -27.45
CA GLY A 399 43.23 -56.94 -28.43
C GLY A 399 41.97 -56.89 -29.30
N GLN A 400 41.34 -55.72 -29.50
CA GLN A 400 40.67 -55.37 -30.76
C GLN A 400 40.23 -53.90 -30.79
N ARG A 401 40.61 -53.25 -31.89
CA ARG A 401 40.27 -51.90 -32.34
C ARG A 401 38.90 -51.91 -33.01
N HIS A 402 38.17 -50.80 -32.92
CA HIS A 402 37.48 -50.22 -34.09
C HIS A 402 37.52 -48.68 -34.07
N LYS A 403 38.16 -48.13 -35.13
CA LYS A 403 38.07 -46.77 -35.71
C LYS A 403 36.63 -46.55 -36.24
N MET A 404 36.07 -45.39 -36.60
CA MET A 404 36.43 -43.97 -36.86
C MET A 404 35.04 -43.29 -37.07
N ARG A 405 34.81 -42.01 -36.82
CA ARG A 405 35.04 -40.92 -37.78
C ARG A 405 34.73 -39.58 -37.12
N SER A 406 35.67 -38.66 -37.29
CA SER A 406 35.57 -37.23 -37.02
C SER A 406 35.42 -36.51 -38.37
N SER A 407 34.67 -35.42 -38.39
CA SER A 407 34.66 -34.44 -39.48
C SER A 407 34.72 -33.03 -38.89
N LYS A 408 35.89 -32.41 -39.05
CA LYS A 408 36.17 -30.98 -38.92
C LYS A 408 35.78 -30.25 -40.21
N CYS A 409 35.28 -29.02 -40.07
CA CYS A 409 35.56 -27.86 -40.93
C CYS A 409 35.02 -26.64 -40.16
N GLY A 410 35.65 -25.49 -39.97
CA GLY A 410 36.83 -24.86 -40.56
C GLY A 410 36.56 -23.36 -40.45
N ARG A 411 37.41 -22.62 -39.74
CA ARG A 411 37.32 -21.17 -39.51
C ARG A 411 37.53 -20.40 -40.83
N HIS A 412 36.92 -19.21 -40.95
CA HIS A 412 37.60 -18.06 -41.55
C HIS A 412 37.11 -16.76 -40.91
N SER A 413 38.09 -15.97 -40.47
CA SER A 413 38.00 -14.56 -40.10
C SER A 413 37.91 -13.69 -41.36
N ASP A 414 37.39 -12.46 -41.25
CA ASP A 414 38.17 -11.26 -41.57
C ASP A 414 37.49 -9.96 -41.11
N VAL A 415 38.35 -9.08 -40.59
CA VAL A 415 38.13 -7.69 -40.18
C VAL A 415 38.42 -6.80 -41.39
N LEU A 416 37.67 -5.71 -41.61
CA LEU A 416 38.21 -4.51 -42.26
C LEU A 416 37.49 -3.23 -41.80
N LEU A 417 38.32 -2.25 -41.41
CA LEU A 417 38.05 -0.86 -41.06
C LEU A 417 37.99 0.03 -42.30
N TYR A 418 37.25 1.16 -42.22
CA TYR A 418 37.56 2.55 -42.66
C TYR A 418 36.22 3.28 -42.94
N ARG A 419 36.04 4.61 -42.86
CA ARG A 419 36.48 5.75 -42.03
C ARG A 419 35.68 6.96 -42.56
N ASN A 420 35.14 7.77 -41.66
CA ASN A 420 34.77 9.20 -41.73
C ASN A 420 34.12 9.85 -42.98
N SER A 421 33.04 10.59 -42.72
CA SER A 421 32.97 12.03 -43.08
C SER A 421 32.03 12.79 -42.12
N ALA A 422 32.51 13.93 -41.64
CA ALA A 422 31.90 14.82 -40.66
C ALA A 422 31.31 16.08 -41.32
N THR A 423 30.32 16.71 -40.66
CA THR A 423 30.02 18.17 -40.65
C THR A 423 29.00 18.40 -39.51
N ASN A 424 29.40 18.89 -38.32
CA ASN A 424 29.45 20.29 -37.85
C ASN A 424 28.12 21.07 -37.88
N TYR A 425 27.58 21.43 -36.70
CA TYR A 425 27.24 22.82 -36.34
C TYR A 425 27.11 23.03 -34.80
N SER A 426 27.56 24.21 -34.38
CA SER A 426 27.84 24.82 -33.05
C SER A 426 26.70 24.79 -32.01
N ARG A 427 26.89 24.48 -30.72
CA ARG A 427 27.55 25.17 -29.57
C ARG A 427 26.89 26.48 -29.09
N LYS A 428 26.35 26.47 -27.86
CA LYS A 428 26.37 27.45 -26.75
C LYS A 428 25.78 26.71 -25.51
N GLY A 429 26.35 26.60 -24.31
CA GLY A 429 27.57 27.14 -23.71
C GLY A 429 27.26 28.05 -22.51
N THR A 430 27.04 27.47 -21.32
CA THR A 430 27.25 28.03 -19.94
C THR A 430 27.07 26.84 -18.98
N GLY A 431 27.92 26.49 -18.02
CA GLY A 431 29.00 27.16 -17.31
C GLY A 431 28.88 26.71 -15.85
N ALA A 432 29.89 25.98 -15.38
CA ALA A 432 29.94 25.19 -14.14
C ALA A 432 29.77 25.99 -12.82
N MET A 433 29.32 25.31 -11.76
CA MET A 433 30.04 25.35 -10.48
C MET A 433 29.83 24.06 -9.69
N VAL A 434 30.92 23.30 -9.56
CA VAL A 434 31.09 22.16 -8.65
C VAL A 434 31.69 22.74 -7.38
N VAL A 435 31.05 22.50 -6.23
CA VAL A 435 31.67 22.70 -4.92
C VAL A 435 31.60 21.38 -4.17
N ASN A 436 32.75 20.72 -4.09
CA ASN A 436 33.07 19.73 -3.07
C ASN A 436 33.26 20.47 -1.76
N MET A 437 32.68 19.99 -0.66
CA MET A 437 33.30 20.19 0.64
C MET A 437 33.04 18.99 1.55
N GLN A 438 34.16 18.47 2.04
CA GLN A 438 34.31 17.34 2.95
C GLN A 438 33.92 17.72 4.38
N CYS A 439 33.67 16.66 5.16
CA CYS A 439 33.44 16.65 6.60
C CYS A 439 34.46 17.47 7.41
N GLU A 440 33.94 18.18 8.42
CA GLU A 440 34.33 18.04 9.84
C GLU A 440 33.05 18.03 10.69
#